data_AF-A0A0P0ZAH1-F1
#
_entry.id   AF-A0A0P0ZAH1-F1
#
_cell.length_a   1.000
_cell.length_b   1.000
_cell.length_c   1.000
_cell.angle_alpha   90.00
_cell.angle_beta   90.00
_cell.angle_gamma   90.00
#
_symmetry.space_group_name_H-M   'P 1'
#
loop_
_entity.id
_entity.type
_entity.pdbx_description
1 polymer ?
#
loop_
_entity_poly.entity_id
_entity_poly.type
_entity_poly.pdbx_seq_one_letter_code
_entity_poly.pdbx_strand_id
1 'polypeptide(L)'
;MDAAPAEEASPAADAPAADEPQAQEPAATEEPPAVEETQQEEPAEDAAPEATAEPEATEEPAAEVEGGTPEAAGEEAPAASDAPADGGEEPSAAAATGPAEEEPQAVSEEIQTEEVPEGGVAASDARVQTLAAPVGEIPSATAEEGERIDSTTINNSTVTDNSTTTNNTTTTNNTTVNNTTIVRGPQPEVPPGVEVVERDDDGREILSLVGAGLAGAAAGAAAAYFIRSDDTSRVAVDAQDQYYERLGGGRVRETIVRENGVQVVTITNRYGETIQRSRILPDGREVVLFYDPYAESDTAEPQFYYDPGAELPPIQYAIPESDYIVDVAEPDQALYYRTIVAPPVETVERIYSVDEVRRSKRIRDKVRRIDLNTINFGFGSAEISQEQVSNLEALAQAISEVIDQNPDETFIIEGHTDAVGTDLANLKLSDQRAETVAAALTNFFDVPPENLITQGYGEQFLKVDTQDQNAENRRVTVRRITPLVKPVQTSSAQ
;
A
#
# COMPACT_ATOMS: atom_id res chain seq x y z
N MET A 1 -53.78 24.74 44.51
CA MET A 1 -53.27 24.49 45.88
C MET A 1 -51.78 24.32 45.73
N ASP A 2 -51.02 25.37 45.43
CA ASP A 2 -50.97 26.69 46.11
C ASP A 2 -50.70 26.52 47.62
N ALA A 3 -49.68 27.15 48.21
CA ALA A 3 -48.63 28.01 47.63
C ALA A 3 -47.45 28.17 48.62
N ALA A 4 -46.41 28.87 48.13
CA ALA A 4 -45.58 29.86 48.86
C ALA A 4 -44.30 29.38 49.58
N PRO A 5 -43.34 30.30 49.89
CA PRO A 5 -42.76 31.28 48.96
C PRO A 5 -41.22 31.46 49.08
N ALA A 6 -40.71 32.36 48.22
CA ALA A 6 -39.61 33.34 48.30
C ALA A 6 -39.02 33.74 49.69
N GLU A 7 -37.91 34.49 49.86
CA GLU A 7 -37.11 35.34 48.95
C GLU A 7 -35.68 35.59 49.53
N GLU A 8 -34.85 36.42 48.89
CA GLU A 8 -33.44 36.73 49.25
C GLU A 8 -33.25 37.62 50.50
N ALA A 9 -32.04 37.56 51.11
CA ALA A 9 -31.44 38.69 51.85
C ALA A 9 -29.91 38.56 52.08
N SER A 10 -29.13 39.50 51.53
CA SER A 10 -27.80 39.95 52.02
C SER A 10 -28.00 41.15 53.01
N PRO A 11 -26.99 41.78 53.70
CA PRO A 11 -25.53 41.76 53.48
C PRO A 11 -24.62 41.80 54.75
N ALA A 12 -23.29 41.92 54.53
CA ALA A 12 -22.23 42.68 55.27
C ALA A 12 -22.22 42.78 56.83
N ALA A 13 -21.09 42.84 57.55
CA ALA A 13 -19.63 42.69 57.29
C ALA A 13 -18.88 42.69 58.66
N ASP A 14 -17.64 42.19 58.75
CA ASP A 14 -16.50 42.86 59.46
C ASP A 14 -15.15 42.12 59.22
N ALA A 15 -14.02 42.82 59.38
CA ALA A 15 -12.65 42.29 59.27
C ALA A 15 -11.66 43.04 60.18
N PRO A 16 -10.59 42.39 60.68
CA PRO A 16 -9.21 42.82 60.32
C PRO A 16 -8.22 41.61 60.20
N ALA A 17 -7.34 41.48 59.19
CA ALA A 17 -6.17 42.27 58.77
C ALA A 17 -4.82 41.85 59.40
N ALA A 18 -3.82 41.47 58.58
CA ALA A 18 -2.38 41.84 58.69
C ALA A 18 -1.47 41.28 57.56
N ASP A 19 -0.61 42.17 57.04
CA ASP A 19 0.70 42.03 56.35
C ASP A 19 0.94 41.23 55.03
N GLU A 20 1.34 42.00 54.00
CA GLU A 20 2.29 41.62 52.92
C GLU A 20 3.73 42.01 53.33
N PRO A 21 4.79 41.68 52.55
CA PRO A 21 5.28 42.69 51.61
C PRO A 21 5.92 42.22 50.28
N GLN A 22 5.54 42.92 49.21
CA GLN A 22 6.37 43.50 48.12
C GLN A 22 7.13 42.62 47.09
N ALA A 23 7.00 43.06 45.82
CA ALA A 23 7.65 42.51 44.63
C ALA A 23 8.96 43.22 44.25
N GLN A 24 9.74 42.63 43.34
CA GLN A 24 10.87 43.25 42.65
C GLN A 24 10.83 42.94 41.14
N GLU A 25 11.22 43.93 40.33
CA GLU A 25 11.30 43.88 38.85
C GLU A 25 12.73 43.55 38.35
N PRO A 26 12.97 43.36 37.03
CA PRO A 26 13.89 42.31 36.55
C PRO A 26 15.27 42.81 36.06
N ALA A 27 16.10 41.86 35.61
CA ALA A 27 17.34 42.09 34.86
C ALA A 27 17.37 41.25 33.56
N ALA A 28 18.09 41.73 32.54
CA ALA A 28 18.02 41.30 31.14
C ALA A 28 18.80 40.02 30.78
N THR A 29 18.63 39.49 29.55
CA THR A 29 19.71 39.34 28.51
C THR A 29 19.18 38.78 27.16
N GLU A 30 19.50 39.49 26.06
CA GLU A 30 19.62 39.14 24.61
C GLU A 30 18.47 38.57 23.74
N GLU A 31 18.30 39.22 22.57
CA GLU A 31 17.53 38.81 21.38
C GLU A 31 18.46 38.23 20.28
N PRO A 32 17.96 37.34 19.39
CA PRO A 32 18.52 37.12 18.06
C PRO A 32 17.89 38.08 17.01
N PRO A 33 18.58 38.44 15.91
CA PRO A 33 18.14 39.50 15.00
C PRO A 33 17.07 39.05 13.98
N ALA A 34 16.22 39.99 13.61
CA ALA A 34 15.27 39.87 12.50
C ALA A 34 15.95 39.98 11.13
N VAL A 35 15.30 39.42 10.10
CA VAL A 35 15.67 39.58 8.68
C VAL A 35 14.56 40.41 8.01
N GLU A 36 14.93 41.46 7.28
CA GLU A 36 13.97 42.42 6.70
C GLU A 36 13.22 41.85 5.50
N GLU A 37 11.89 41.94 5.52
CA GLU A 37 11.08 41.87 4.29
C GLU A 37 11.26 43.16 3.47
N THR A 38 11.54 43.03 2.17
CA THR A 38 11.29 44.11 1.20
C THR A 38 10.58 43.55 -0.03
N GLN A 39 9.31 43.93 -0.20
CA GLN A 39 8.53 43.68 -1.41
C GLN A 39 8.49 44.96 -2.26
N GLN A 40 8.61 44.82 -3.58
CA GLN A 40 8.18 45.82 -4.57
C GLN A 40 7.88 45.12 -5.91
N GLU A 41 6.88 45.64 -6.64
CA GLU A 41 6.09 44.90 -7.64
C GLU A 41 6.57 45.03 -9.11
N GLU A 42 6.48 43.91 -9.85
CA GLU A 42 6.11 43.76 -11.30
C GLU A 42 6.91 44.52 -12.42
N PRO A 43 6.62 44.33 -13.75
CA PRO A 43 7.07 43.15 -14.53
C PRO A 43 7.64 43.47 -15.95
N ALA A 44 8.43 42.56 -16.55
CA ALA A 44 8.77 42.48 -18.00
C ALA A 44 9.45 41.11 -18.27
N GLU A 45 8.99 40.25 -19.18
CA GLU A 45 9.02 40.28 -20.66
C GLU A 45 10.32 39.74 -21.29
N ASP A 46 10.17 38.58 -21.97
CA ASP A 46 10.94 37.99 -23.09
C ASP A 46 12.48 38.06 -23.14
N ALA A 47 13.14 36.90 -23.06
CA ALA A 47 14.35 36.56 -23.84
C ALA A 47 14.74 35.08 -23.74
N ALA A 48 14.89 34.40 -24.88
CA ALA A 48 15.66 33.15 -24.99
C ALA A 48 17.17 33.42 -24.97
N PRO A 49 18.00 32.35 -24.87
CA PRO A 49 19.22 32.35 -25.66
C PRO A 49 19.43 31.06 -26.49
N GLU A 50 19.98 31.24 -27.69
CA GLU A 50 20.48 30.19 -28.57
C GLU A 50 21.85 29.62 -28.12
N ALA A 51 22.31 28.61 -28.86
CA ALA A 51 23.42 27.70 -28.58
C ALA A 51 24.86 28.24 -28.79
N THR A 52 25.82 27.31 -28.74
CA THR A 52 27.27 27.36 -29.05
C THR A 52 28.19 27.81 -27.90
N ALA A 53 29.38 27.20 -27.67
CA ALA A 53 30.13 26.18 -28.42
C ALA A 53 30.97 25.24 -27.51
N GLU A 54 31.45 24.13 -28.08
CA GLU A 54 32.54 23.28 -27.55
C GLU A 54 33.89 24.03 -27.46
N PRO A 55 34.91 23.45 -26.79
CA PRO A 55 36.00 22.90 -27.61
C PRO A 55 36.53 21.52 -27.18
N GLU A 56 37.27 20.90 -28.10
CA GLU A 56 37.83 19.54 -28.08
C GLU A 56 38.98 19.28 -27.08
N ALA A 57 39.33 18.00 -26.96
CA ALA A 57 40.36 17.41 -26.12
C ALA A 57 41.83 17.69 -26.52
N THR A 58 42.75 17.41 -25.58
CA THR A 58 44.11 16.87 -25.83
C THR A 58 44.64 16.34 -24.49
N GLU A 59 44.71 15.02 -24.34
CA GLU A 59 45.93 14.17 -24.46
C GLU A 59 46.81 14.06 -23.20
N GLU A 60 47.29 12.84 -23.02
CA GLU A 60 48.01 12.26 -21.88
C GLU A 60 49.51 12.65 -21.87
N PRO A 61 50.30 12.36 -20.82
CA PRO A 61 50.95 11.04 -20.81
C PRO A 61 51.18 10.38 -19.43
N ALA A 62 51.30 9.05 -19.45
CA ALA A 62 51.67 8.21 -18.32
C ALA A 62 53.18 8.22 -17.98
N ALA A 63 53.52 7.76 -16.76
CA ALA A 63 54.83 7.21 -16.42
C ALA A 63 54.74 6.22 -15.24
N GLU A 64 55.37 5.05 -15.40
CA GLU A 64 55.42 3.94 -14.44
C GLU A 64 56.58 4.09 -13.43
N VAL A 65 56.47 3.49 -12.23
CA VAL A 65 57.63 2.88 -11.51
C VAL A 65 57.13 1.67 -10.70
N GLU A 66 57.88 0.56 -10.75
CA GLU A 66 57.59 -0.71 -10.07
C GLU A 66 57.95 -0.77 -8.56
N GLY A 67 57.34 -1.73 -7.86
CA GLY A 67 58.12 -2.83 -7.25
C GLY A 67 58.34 -2.84 -5.73
N GLY A 68 57.84 -3.91 -5.05
CA GLY A 68 58.35 -4.29 -3.71
C GLY A 68 57.42 -5.13 -2.81
N THR A 69 57.41 -6.45 -2.98
CA THR A 69 57.09 -7.44 -1.90
C THR A 69 58.41 -7.96 -1.31
N PRO A 70 58.52 -8.28 0.00
CA PRO A 70 58.15 -9.59 0.58
C PRO A 70 57.50 -9.44 1.99
N GLU A 71 57.10 -10.43 2.80
CA GLU A 71 56.72 -11.87 2.74
C GLU A 71 56.53 -12.36 4.21
N ALA A 72 55.33 -12.90 4.52
CA ALA A 72 55.00 -13.99 5.46
C ALA A 72 55.33 -14.03 7.00
N ALA A 73 54.59 -14.96 7.65
CA ALA A 73 54.63 -15.49 9.02
C ALA A 73 54.10 -14.58 10.16
N GLY A 74 53.33 -15.04 11.16
CA GLY A 74 52.69 -16.35 11.44
C GLY A 74 51.62 -16.12 12.53
N GLU A 75 50.46 -16.81 12.51
CA GLU A 75 50.21 -18.08 13.23
C GLU A 75 50.13 -17.94 14.76
N GLU A 76 48.91 -18.01 15.33
CA GLU A 76 48.53 -18.91 16.45
C GLU A 76 47.10 -18.61 16.99
N ALA A 77 46.26 -19.65 17.02
CA ALA A 77 45.32 -19.90 18.11
C ALA A 77 45.89 -21.09 18.91
N PRO A 78 45.51 -21.32 20.19
CA PRO A 78 44.72 -22.55 20.40
C PRO A 78 43.76 -22.62 21.62
N ALA A 79 42.74 -23.45 21.43
CA ALA A 79 42.22 -24.48 22.35
C ALA A 79 41.39 -24.13 23.62
N ALA A 80 40.67 -25.15 24.08
CA ALA A 80 39.59 -25.14 25.07
C ALA A 80 39.81 -26.16 26.21
N SER A 81 39.08 -25.98 27.32
CA SER A 81 38.78 -26.93 28.44
C SER A 81 38.31 -26.07 29.64
N ASP A 82 37.45 -26.47 30.59
CA ASP A 82 36.73 -27.73 30.83
C ASP A 82 35.48 -27.44 31.72
N ALA A 83 34.55 -28.39 31.86
CA ALA A 83 33.43 -28.32 32.83
C ALA A 83 33.78 -29.04 34.17
N PRO A 84 32.98 -28.91 35.26
CA PRO A 84 31.81 -29.78 35.42
C PRO A 84 30.60 -29.16 36.18
N ALA A 85 29.56 -29.97 36.40
CA ALA A 85 28.18 -29.56 36.74
C ALA A 85 27.75 -29.66 38.23
N ASP A 86 26.75 -28.85 38.59
CA ASP A 86 25.64 -29.08 39.55
C ASP A 86 24.61 -27.93 39.36
N GLY A 87 23.30 -28.00 39.62
CA GLY A 87 22.42 -29.12 39.97
C GLY A 87 21.13 -28.64 40.71
N GLY A 88 19.98 -28.46 40.01
CA GLY A 88 18.74 -28.03 40.67
C GLY A 88 17.53 -27.63 39.80
N GLU A 89 16.58 -28.55 39.67
CA GLU A 89 15.11 -28.44 39.52
C GLU A 89 14.42 -27.35 38.64
N GLU A 90 13.54 -27.83 37.74
CA GLU A 90 12.53 -27.06 36.99
C GLU A 90 11.45 -26.43 37.89
N PRO A 91 10.66 -25.50 37.33
CA PRO A 91 9.22 -25.79 37.27
C PRO A 91 8.68 -25.82 35.83
N SER A 92 8.18 -26.98 35.41
CA SER A 92 7.44 -27.13 34.16
C SER A 92 6.16 -26.28 34.19
N ALA A 93 6.04 -25.31 33.28
CA ALA A 93 4.80 -24.63 32.95
C ALA A 93 4.50 -24.84 31.45
N ALA A 94 3.90 -25.99 31.15
CA ALA A 94 3.21 -26.36 29.91
C ALA A 94 3.58 -25.54 28.66
N ALA A 95 4.62 -26.00 27.94
CA ALA A 95 4.76 -25.65 26.53
C ALA A 95 3.51 -26.13 25.77
N ALA A 96 2.72 -25.19 25.24
CA ALA A 96 1.78 -25.50 24.18
C ALA A 96 2.60 -25.81 22.92
N THR A 97 2.95 -27.09 22.74
CA THR A 97 3.50 -27.57 21.48
C THR A 97 2.39 -27.55 20.44
N GLY A 98 2.26 -26.41 19.76
CA GLY A 98 1.59 -26.36 18.46
C GLY A 98 2.28 -27.30 17.46
N PRO A 99 1.62 -27.63 16.35
CA PRO A 99 2.33 -28.27 15.24
C PRO A 99 3.53 -27.39 14.85
N ALA A 100 4.65 -28.01 14.50
CA ALA A 100 5.77 -27.26 13.94
C ALA A 100 5.32 -26.68 12.60
N GLU A 101 5.15 -25.36 12.54
CA GLU A 101 4.99 -24.63 11.30
C GLU A 101 6.32 -24.79 10.53
N GLU A 102 6.30 -25.56 9.45
CA GLU A 102 7.47 -25.71 8.59
C GLU A 102 7.74 -24.34 7.92
N GLU A 103 8.97 -23.83 8.07
CA GLU A 103 9.36 -22.56 7.45
C GLU A 103 9.07 -22.60 5.93
N PRO A 104 8.56 -21.52 5.33
CA PRO A 104 8.19 -21.52 3.93
C PRO A 104 9.42 -21.76 3.05
N GLN A 105 9.27 -22.62 2.04
CA GLN A 105 10.35 -23.11 1.20
C GLN A 105 10.26 -22.53 -0.22
N ALA A 106 11.41 -22.34 -0.85
CA ALA A 106 11.49 -21.96 -2.26
C ALA A 106 10.77 -22.99 -3.14
N VAL A 107 9.88 -22.53 -4.01
CA VAL A 107 9.22 -23.39 -5.00
C VAL A 107 10.22 -23.70 -6.10
N SER A 108 10.32 -24.97 -6.52
CA SER A 108 11.29 -25.40 -7.54
C SER A 108 11.09 -24.71 -8.88
N GLU A 109 12.20 -24.47 -9.60
CA GLU A 109 12.21 -23.91 -10.96
C GLU A 109 11.24 -24.64 -11.91
N GLU A 110 11.14 -25.98 -11.80
CA GLU A 110 10.23 -26.81 -12.57
C GLU A 110 8.75 -26.39 -12.39
N ILE A 111 8.27 -26.26 -11.14
CA ILE A 111 6.90 -25.81 -10.84
C ILE A 111 6.68 -24.36 -11.29
N GLN A 112 7.71 -23.52 -11.17
CA GLN A 112 7.65 -22.10 -11.55
C GLN A 112 7.73 -21.85 -13.07
N THR A 113 8.18 -22.81 -13.86
CA THR A 113 8.37 -22.67 -15.32
C THR A 113 7.44 -23.57 -16.15
N GLU A 114 6.78 -24.54 -15.51
CA GLU A 114 5.71 -25.35 -16.12
C GLU A 114 4.53 -24.46 -16.57
N GLU A 115 3.96 -24.78 -17.75
CA GLU A 115 2.80 -24.09 -18.29
C GLU A 115 1.59 -24.17 -17.33
N VAL A 116 0.62 -23.25 -17.48
CA VAL A 116 -0.60 -23.27 -16.67
C VAL A 116 -1.35 -24.59 -16.93
N PRO A 117 -1.62 -25.41 -15.89
CA PRO A 117 -2.17 -26.75 -16.08
C PRO A 117 -3.66 -26.72 -16.48
N GLU A 118 -4.19 -27.87 -16.91
CA GLU A 118 -5.64 -28.05 -17.08
C GLU A 118 -6.36 -27.73 -15.75
N GLY A 119 -7.24 -26.71 -15.75
CA GLY A 119 -7.81 -26.12 -14.55
C GLY A 119 -7.43 -24.65 -14.33
N GLY A 120 -6.50 -24.10 -15.12
CA GLY A 120 -6.20 -22.67 -15.17
C GLY A 120 -5.38 -22.17 -13.98
N VAL A 121 -5.46 -20.86 -13.73
CA VAL A 121 -4.57 -20.16 -12.78
C VAL A 121 -4.73 -20.68 -11.34
N ALA A 122 -5.97 -21.00 -10.92
CA ALA A 122 -6.23 -21.64 -9.63
C ALA A 122 -5.47 -22.97 -9.47
N ALA A 123 -5.41 -23.81 -10.53
CA ALA A 123 -4.65 -25.06 -10.49
C ALA A 123 -3.13 -24.84 -10.45
N SER A 124 -2.61 -23.71 -10.94
CA SER A 124 -1.22 -23.29 -10.70
C SER A 124 -0.98 -23.02 -9.21
N ASP A 125 -1.83 -22.21 -8.57
CA ASP A 125 -1.68 -21.80 -7.17
C ASP A 125 -1.80 -22.98 -6.19
N ALA A 126 -2.65 -23.96 -6.50
CA ALA A 126 -2.82 -25.19 -5.72
C ALA A 126 -1.51 -25.98 -5.53
N ARG A 127 -0.52 -25.79 -6.41
CA ARG A 127 0.79 -26.46 -6.31
C ARG A 127 1.70 -25.87 -5.22
N VAL A 128 1.40 -24.68 -4.72
CA VAL A 128 2.30 -23.92 -3.81
C VAL A 128 1.62 -23.39 -2.54
N GLN A 129 0.28 -23.37 -2.46
CA GLN A 129 -0.44 -23.15 -1.21
C GLN A 129 -0.41 -24.41 -0.33
N THR A 130 0.33 -24.35 0.78
CA THR A 130 0.43 -25.41 1.79
C THR A 130 -0.04 -24.85 3.12
N LEU A 131 -1.35 -24.62 3.23
CA LEU A 131 -1.95 -23.92 4.37
C LEU A 131 -1.81 -24.75 5.67
N ALA A 132 -1.15 -24.18 6.68
CA ALA A 132 -0.90 -24.83 7.98
C ALA A 132 -2.20 -25.19 8.74
N ALA A 133 -3.27 -24.43 8.50
CA ALA A 133 -4.62 -24.73 8.94
C ALA A 133 -5.60 -24.67 7.75
N PRO A 134 -6.60 -25.57 7.68
CA PRO A 134 -7.64 -25.48 6.65
C PRO A 134 -8.51 -24.24 6.89
N VAL A 135 -8.67 -23.42 5.86
CA VAL A 135 -9.66 -22.33 5.88
C VAL A 135 -11.06 -22.96 5.80
N GLY A 136 -11.99 -22.48 6.62
CA GLY A 136 -13.37 -22.93 6.63
C GLY A 136 -14.17 -22.50 5.39
N GLU A 137 -15.48 -22.74 5.42
CA GLU A 137 -16.40 -22.16 4.45
C GLU A 137 -16.36 -20.62 4.57
N ILE A 138 -16.08 -19.92 3.46
CA ILE A 138 -16.09 -18.46 3.45
C ILE A 138 -17.54 -17.99 3.60
N PRO A 139 -17.88 -17.16 4.60
CA PRO A 139 -19.24 -16.63 4.74
C PRO A 139 -19.60 -15.77 3.52
N SER A 140 -20.86 -15.83 3.09
CA SER A 140 -21.34 -14.87 2.07
C SER A 140 -21.28 -13.46 2.63
N ALA A 141 -20.77 -12.50 1.85
CA ALA A 141 -20.75 -11.09 2.24
C ALA A 141 -22.17 -10.50 2.49
N THR A 142 -23.21 -11.22 2.07
CA THR A 142 -24.63 -10.85 2.27
C THR A 142 -25.34 -11.67 3.37
N ALA A 143 -24.66 -12.59 4.05
CA ALA A 143 -25.27 -13.49 5.05
C ALA A 143 -25.76 -12.78 6.32
N GLU A 144 -25.08 -11.72 6.75
CA GLU A 144 -25.44 -10.97 7.96
C GLU A 144 -26.42 -9.84 7.67
N GLU A 145 -27.49 -9.71 8.47
CA GLU A 145 -28.40 -8.57 8.42
C GLU A 145 -27.71 -7.32 8.99
N GLY A 146 -27.72 -6.22 8.23
CA GLY A 146 -27.11 -4.94 8.61
C GLY A 146 -28.13 -3.83 8.85
N GLU A 147 -27.73 -2.80 9.59
CA GLU A 147 -28.50 -1.56 9.73
C GLU A 147 -27.99 -0.53 8.70
N ARG A 148 -28.81 -0.16 7.71
CA ARG A 148 -28.45 0.87 6.71
C ARG A 148 -28.21 2.21 7.42
N ILE A 149 -27.04 2.81 7.18
CA ILE A 149 -26.60 4.06 7.82
C ILE A 149 -26.61 5.24 6.85
N ASP A 150 -26.98 6.42 7.36
CA ASP A 150 -26.85 7.68 6.63
C ASP A 150 -25.36 7.94 6.36
N SER A 151 -25.04 8.07 5.08
CA SER A 151 -23.67 8.23 4.56
C SER A 151 -23.46 9.64 4.01
N THR A 152 -22.21 10.07 3.91
CA THR A 152 -21.91 11.44 3.49
C THR A 152 -21.76 11.49 1.98
N THR A 153 -22.74 12.05 1.29
CA THR A 153 -22.64 12.34 -0.14
C THR A 153 -21.66 13.49 -0.36
N ILE A 154 -20.52 13.21 -0.97
CA ILE A 154 -19.52 14.22 -1.35
C ILE A 154 -19.62 14.45 -2.85
N ASN A 155 -20.35 15.50 -3.21
CA ASN A 155 -20.42 16.01 -4.58
C ASN A 155 -19.16 16.82 -4.88
N ASN A 156 -18.03 16.15 -5.14
CA ASN A 156 -16.88 16.64 -5.93
C ASN A 156 -15.65 15.72 -5.77
N SER A 157 -15.61 14.60 -6.50
CA SER A 157 -14.34 14.09 -7.02
C SER A 157 -14.41 14.15 -8.53
N THR A 158 -13.58 15.00 -9.13
CA THR A 158 -13.44 15.10 -10.58
C THR A 158 -12.46 14.04 -11.06
N VAL A 159 -12.97 12.88 -11.45
CA VAL A 159 -12.19 11.96 -12.30
C VAL A 159 -11.90 12.72 -13.59
N THR A 160 -10.62 13.03 -13.80
CA THR A 160 -10.16 13.94 -14.84
C THR A 160 -9.49 13.13 -15.94
N ASP A 161 -10.29 12.67 -16.91
CA ASP A 161 -9.79 11.91 -18.05
C ASP A 161 -9.17 12.89 -19.06
N ASN A 162 -7.85 13.09 -18.97
CA ASN A 162 -7.10 13.95 -19.90
C ASN A 162 -6.73 13.18 -21.18
N SER A 163 -7.53 13.34 -22.24
CA SER A 163 -7.25 12.75 -23.55
C SER A 163 -6.76 13.81 -24.56
N THR A 164 -5.49 13.72 -24.95
CA THR A 164 -4.91 14.59 -25.99
C THR A 164 -5.03 13.94 -27.36
N THR A 165 -5.98 14.39 -28.17
CA THR A 165 -6.11 13.99 -29.57
C THR A 165 -5.21 14.87 -30.46
N THR A 166 -4.14 14.29 -31.02
CA THR A 166 -3.31 14.95 -32.03
C THR A 166 -3.65 14.44 -33.43
N ASN A 167 -4.19 15.32 -34.27
CA ASN A 167 -4.29 15.10 -35.72
C ASN A 167 -3.29 16.02 -36.45
N ASN A 168 -2.92 15.67 -37.69
CA ASN A 168 -1.78 16.19 -38.48
C ASN A 168 -1.63 17.71 -38.68
N THR A 169 -2.43 18.57 -38.04
CA THR A 169 -2.18 20.02 -37.93
C THR A 169 -2.80 20.67 -36.68
N THR A 170 -3.30 19.90 -35.70
CA THR A 170 -3.99 20.43 -34.51
C THR A 170 -3.96 19.45 -33.33
N THR A 171 -3.50 19.93 -32.18
CA THR A 171 -3.66 19.27 -30.86
C THR A 171 -4.98 19.68 -30.25
N THR A 172 -5.78 18.73 -29.76
CA THR A 172 -7.03 19.00 -29.02
C THR A 172 -6.99 18.22 -27.71
N ASN A 173 -6.94 18.96 -26.60
CA ASN A 173 -7.04 18.39 -25.27
C ASN A 173 -8.53 18.25 -24.94
N ASN A 174 -9.03 17.02 -24.95
CA ASN A 174 -10.35 16.67 -24.45
C ASN A 174 -10.20 16.21 -23.01
N THR A 175 -10.55 17.07 -22.05
CA THR A 175 -10.74 16.65 -20.66
C THR A 175 -12.19 16.19 -20.51
N THR A 176 -12.41 14.89 -20.32
CA THR A 176 -13.71 14.39 -19.87
C THR A 176 -13.71 14.46 -18.34
N VAL A 177 -14.71 15.14 -17.77
CA VAL A 177 -14.90 15.21 -16.32
C VAL A 177 -16.13 14.39 -15.99
N ASN A 178 -15.90 13.19 -15.47
CA ASN A 178 -16.96 12.33 -14.97
C ASN A 178 -17.26 12.72 -13.51
N ASN A 179 -18.38 13.41 -13.30
CA ASN A 179 -18.87 13.75 -11.96
C ASN A 179 -19.57 12.55 -11.32
N THR A 180 -18.78 11.62 -10.77
CA THR A 180 -19.31 10.54 -9.92
C THR A 180 -19.77 11.12 -8.59
N THR A 181 -21.01 10.83 -8.19
CA THR A 181 -21.51 11.15 -6.85
C THR A 181 -20.94 10.13 -5.88
N ILE A 182 -19.82 10.45 -5.22
CA ILE A 182 -19.22 9.54 -4.24
C ILE A 182 -20.00 9.63 -2.94
N VAL A 183 -20.50 8.49 -2.48
CA VAL A 183 -21.05 8.32 -1.15
C VAL A 183 -19.93 7.77 -0.28
N ARG A 184 -19.44 8.51 0.72
CA ARG A 184 -18.43 7.98 1.65
C ARG A 184 -19.09 7.37 2.89
N GLY A 185 -18.53 6.23 3.29
CA GLY A 185 -18.90 5.51 4.50
C GLY A 185 -18.57 6.25 5.79
N PRO A 186 -18.93 5.66 6.96
CA PRO A 186 -18.51 6.18 8.25
C PRO A 186 -16.99 6.16 8.37
N GLN A 187 -16.43 7.20 9.00
CA GLN A 187 -14.99 7.27 9.25
C GLN A 187 -14.56 6.11 10.18
N PRO A 188 -13.51 5.34 9.83
CA PRO A 188 -13.04 4.24 10.68
C PRO A 188 -12.50 4.74 12.03
N GLU A 189 -12.53 3.85 13.03
CA GLU A 189 -11.81 4.07 14.29
C GLU A 189 -10.30 4.05 14.05
N VAL A 190 -9.55 4.86 14.80
CA VAL A 190 -8.09 4.84 14.77
C VAL A 190 -7.60 3.71 15.69
N PRO A 191 -6.76 2.76 15.23
CA PRO A 191 -6.30 1.67 16.08
C PRO A 191 -5.43 2.16 17.25
N PRO A 192 -5.38 1.44 18.39
CA PRO A 192 -4.68 1.90 19.59
C PRO A 192 -3.16 2.01 19.39
N GLY A 193 -2.63 3.23 19.31
CA GLY A 193 -1.21 3.53 19.04
C GLY A 193 -0.90 4.09 17.64
N VAL A 194 -1.91 4.18 16.77
CA VAL A 194 -1.85 4.85 15.46
C VAL A 194 -2.25 6.30 15.64
N GLU A 195 -1.62 7.20 14.90
CA GLU A 195 -2.07 8.59 14.77
C GLU A 195 -2.35 8.93 13.29
N VAL A 196 -3.45 9.60 13.01
CA VAL A 196 -3.72 10.14 11.66
C VAL A 196 -2.95 11.45 11.52
N VAL A 197 -1.94 11.46 10.66
CA VAL A 197 -1.03 12.60 10.42
C VAL A 197 -1.68 13.58 9.43
N GLU A 198 -2.21 13.04 8.35
CA GLU A 198 -2.86 13.77 7.28
C GLU A 198 -4.07 12.98 6.79
N ARG A 199 -5.16 13.68 6.47
CA ARG A 199 -6.28 13.17 5.67
C ARG A 199 -6.54 14.19 4.58
N ASP A 200 -6.75 13.73 3.35
CA ASP A 200 -7.11 14.61 2.23
C ASP A 200 -8.56 14.47 1.76
N ASP A 201 -8.96 15.34 0.83
CA ASP A 201 -10.32 15.41 0.29
C ASP A 201 -10.71 14.14 -0.50
N ASP A 202 -9.72 13.38 -0.98
CA ASP A 202 -9.89 12.09 -1.64
C ASP A 202 -10.13 10.94 -0.65
N GLY A 203 -10.11 11.21 0.67
CA GLY A 203 -10.34 10.23 1.73
C GLY A 203 -9.09 9.42 2.09
N ARG A 204 -7.95 9.72 1.49
CA ARG A 204 -6.68 9.03 1.76
C ARG A 204 -6.13 9.52 3.09
N GLU A 205 -5.60 8.59 3.89
CA GLU A 205 -5.08 8.88 5.22
C GLU A 205 -3.64 8.43 5.38
N ILE A 206 -2.78 9.32 5.85
CA ILE A 206 -1.42 8.95 6.26
C ILE A 206 -1.43 8.67 7.76
N LEU A 207 -1.10 7.43 8.10
CA LEU A 207 -1.05 6.89 9.45
C LEU A 207 0.40 6.88 9.95
N SER A 208 0.64 7.42 11.14
CA SER A 208 1.88 7.28 11.91
C SER A 208 1.75 6.07 12.83
N LEU A 209 2.74 5.17 12.75
CA LEU A 209 2.77 3.91 13.47
C LEU A 209 3.91 3.99 14.51
N VAL A 210 3.56 4.50 15.68
CA VAL A 210 4.52 4.86 16.73
C VAL A 210 5.04 3.61 17.43
N GLY A 211 6.35 3.37 17.34
CA GLY A 211 7.00 2.18 17.93
C GLY A 211 6.89 0.91 17.09
N ALA A 212 6.47 1.01 15.83
CA ALA A 212 6.32 -0.12 14.93
C ALA A 212 7.65 -0.71 14.44
N GLY A 213 7.74 -2.04 14.43
CA GLY A 213 8.84 -2.80 13.83
C GLY A 213 8.65 -3.03 12.33
N LEU A 214 8.05 -2.07 11.62
CA LEU A 214 7.76 -2.18 10.19
C LEU A 214 9.03 -2.00 9.35
N ALA A 215 9.10 -2.70 8.22
CA ALA A 215 10.19 -2.60 7.25
C ALA A 215 10.30 -1.18 6.65
N GLY A 216 11.05 -0.33 7.34
CA GLY A 216 11.21 1.10 7.05
C GLY A 216 11.66 1.88 8.28
N ALA A 217 11.18 1.50 9.47
CA ALA A 217 11.72 1.99 10.74
C ALA A 217 13.00 1.22 11.09
N ALA A 218 14.16 1.76 10.72
CA ALA A 218 15.44 1.30 11.27
C ALA A 218 15.36 1.28 12.81
N ALA A 219 15.85 0.21 13.44
CA ALA A 219 15.62 -0.10 14.84
C ALA A 219 16.02 1.04 15.80
N GLY A 220 15.05 1.89 16.14
CA GLY A 220 15.22 3.02 17.05
C GLY A 220 14.55 4.33 16.60
N ALA A 221 13.39 4.63 17.21
CA ALA A 221 12.83 5.97 17.41
C ALA A 221 12.29 6.78 16.20
N ALA A 222 12.28 6.27 14.97
CA ALA A 222 11.50 6.87 13.88
C ALA A 222 10.05 6.33 13.87
N ALA A 223 9.07 7.17 13.55
CA ALA A 223 7.71 6.73 13.26
C ALA A 223 7.65 6.19 11.83
N ALA A 224 7.05 5.02 11.62
CA ALA A 224 6.77 4.51 10.29
C ALA A 224 5.47 5.14 9.76
N TYR A 225 5.49 5.65 8.52
CA TYR A 225 4.30 6.14 7.84
C TYR A 225 3.72 5.09 6.90
N PHE A 226 2.40 4.95 6.93
CA PHE A 226 1.62 4.08 6.04
C PHE A 226 0.44 4.85 5.49
N ILE A 227 0.19 4.80 4.17
CA ILE A 227 -0.98 5.44 3.57
C ILE A 227 -2.08 4.42 3.39
N ARG A 228 -3.26 4.72 3.94
CA ARG A 228 -4.51 4.04 3.62
C ARG A 228 -5.15 4.75 2.44
N SER A 229 -5.06 4.12 1.27
CA SER A 229 -5.76 4.53 0.05
C SER A 229 -7.26 4.27 0.17
N ASP A 230 -8.10 5.14 -0.41
CA ASP A 230 -9.55 4.94 -0.52
C ASP A 230 -9.88 4.65 -1.99
N ASP A 231 -10.21 3.40 -2.31
CA ASP A 231 -10.55 2.95 -3.67
C ASP A 231 -12.04 3.08 -4.01
N THR A 232 -12.86 3.58 -3.07
CA THR A 232 -14.32 3.77 -3.22
C THR A 232 -14.66 4.53 -4.50
N SER A 233 -13.91 5.59 -4.81
CA SER A 233 -14.11 6.45 -5.99
C SER A 233 -14.05 5.68 -7.31
N ARG A 234 -13.09 4.75 -7.42
CA ARG A 234 -12.81 3.93 -8.60
C ARG A 234 -13.71 2.70 -8.65
N VAL A 235 -14.01 2.07 -7.52
CA VAL A 235 -14.93 0.90 -7.47
C VAL A 235 -16.38 1.32 -7.78
N ALA A 236 -16.78 2.53 -7.37
CA ALA A 236 -18.09 3.13 -7.63
C ALA A 236 -18.25 3.78 -9.03
N VAL A 237 -17.31 3.57 -9.96
CA VAL A 237 -17.51 3.90 -11.37
C VAL A 237 -18.75 3.15 -11.89
N ASP A 238 -19.63 3.89 -12.58
CA ASP A 238 -20.93 3.46 -13.09
C ASP A 238 -21.90 2.85 -12.04
N ALA A 239 -21.76 3.25 -10.77
CA ALA A 239 -22.71 2.92 -9.72
C ALA A 239 -24.08 3.59 -9.95
N GLN A 240 -25.15 2.80 -9.85
CA GLN A 240 -26.55 3.25 -9.84
C GLN A 240 -27.07 3.51 -8.42
N ASP A 241 -26.63 2.71 -7.44
CA ASP A 241 -26.81 2.96 -6.00
C ASP A 241 -25.51 2.60 -5.28
N GLN A 242 -25.22 3.32 -4.20
CA GLN A 242 -24.10 3.04 -3.30
C GLN A 242 -24.59 3.29 -1.87
N TYR A 243 -24.38 2.31 -0.99
CA TYR A 243 -24.81 2.43 0.39
C TYR A 243 -23.96 1.64 1.37
N TYR A 244 -24.14 1.98 2.64
CA TYR A 244 -23.44 1.39 3.76
C TYR A 244 -24.42 0.82 4.78
N GLU A 245 -24.03 -0.30 5.37
CA GLU A 245 -24.71 -0.95 6.49
C GLU A 245 -23.73 -1.16 7.63
N ARG A 246 -24.19 -0.94 8.86
CA ARG A 246 -23.47 -1.30 10.07
C ARG A 246 -23.75 -2.76 10.40
N LEU A 247 -22.69 -3.54 10.58
CA LEU A 247 -22.73 -4.94 10.97
C LEU A 247 -22.32 -5.11 12.45
N GLY A 248 -22.44 -6.33 12.96
CA GLY A 248 -21.94 -6.74 14.27
C GLY A 248 -20.42 -6.54 14.41
N GLY A 249 -19.95 -6.40 15.66
CA GLY A 249 -18.52 -6.20 15.95
C GLY A 249 -17.95 -4.83 15.57
N GLY A 250 -18.78 -3.89 15.10
CA GLY A 250 -18.35 -2.58 14.60
C GLY A 250 -17.91 -2.60 13.13
N ARG A 251 -18.11 -3.73 12.43
CA ARG A 251 -17.85 -3.87 11.00
C ARG A 251 -18.80 -3.01 10.17
N VAL A 252 -18.39 -2.69 8.96
CA VAL A 252 -19.18 -1.94 7.97
C VAL A 252 -19.23 -2.73 6.68
N ARG A 253 -20.41 -2.83 6.07
CA ARG A 253 -20.59 -3.35 4.72
C ARG A 253 -20.92 -2.21 3.79
N GLU A 254 -20.10 -2.01 2.79
CA GLU A 254 -20.42 -1.24 1.59
C GLU A 254 -21.14 -2.15 0.57
N THR A 255 -22.08 -1.59 -0.17
CA THR A 255 -22.63 -2.22 -1.37
C THR A 255 -22.76 -1.19 -2.49
N ILE A 256 -22.09 -1.46 -3.61
CA ILE A 256 -22.13 -0.69 -4.86
C ILE A 256 -22.94 -1.51 -5.87
N VAL A 257 -24.04 -0.97 -6.37
CA VAL A 257 -24.95 -1.64 -7.32
C VAL A 257 -24.78 -1.02 -8.71
N ARG A 258 -24.48 -1.84 -9.71
CA ARG A 258 -24.32 -1.41 -11.12
C ARG A 258 -25.60 -1.63 -11.93
N GLU A 259 -25.72 -0.94 -13.07
CA GLU A 259 -26.91 -0.99 -13.94
C GLU A 259 -27.23 -2.40 -14.47
N ASN A 260 -26.19 -3.22 -14.68
CA ASN A 260 -26.34 -4.62 -15.10
C ASN A 260 -26.79 -5.58 -13.97
N GLY A 261 -27.00 -5.08 -12.74
CA GLY A 261 -27.40 -5.86 -11.57
C GLY A 261 -26.25 -6.53 -10.83
N VAL A 262 -24.99 -6.33 -11.25
CA VAL A 262 -23.81 -6.73 -10.48
C VAL A 262 -23.72 -5.85 -9.23
N GLN A 263 -23.37 -6.47 -8.10
CA GLN A 263 -23.08 -5.75 -6.85
C GLN A 263 -21.64 -6.01 -6.45
N VAL A 264 -20.91 -4.97 -6.04
CA VAL A 264 -19.64 -5.12 -5.32
C VAL A 264 -19.93 -4.89 -3.85
N VAL A 265 -19.57 -5.85 -3.01
CA VAL A 265 -19.79 -5.84 -1.56
C VAL A 265 -18.43 -5.88 -0.89
N THR A 266 -18.09 -4.82 -0.15
CA THR A 266 -16.85 -4.72 0.63
C THR A 266 -17.21 -4.71 2.12
N ILE A 267 -16.67 -5.64 2.90
CA ILE A 267 -16.80 -5.65 4.36
C ILE A 267 -15.48 -5.22 4.99
N THR A 268 -15.52 -4.19 5.83
CA THR A 268 -14.37 -3.71 6.60
C THR A 268 -14.56 -3.93 8.10
N ASN A 269 -13.45 -4.08 8.82
CA ASN A 269 -13.47 -4.04 10.28
C ASN A 269 -13.67 -2.60 10.78
N ARG A 270 -13.85 -2.42 12.11
CA ARG A 270 -14.06 -1.08 12.70
C ARG A 270 -12.91 -0.11 12.44
N TYR A 271 -11.71 -0.63 12.18
CA TYR A 271 -10.50 0.12 11.88
C TYR A 271 -10.33 0.40 10.39
N GLY A 272 -11.24 -0.05 9.52
CA GLY A 272 -11.21 0.19 8.08
C GLY A 272 -10.27 -0.74 7.29
N GLU A 273 -9.80 -1.84 7.88
CA GLU A 273 -9.12 -2.91 7.14
C GLU A 273 -10.16 -3.79 6.44
N THR A 274 -9.85 -4.31 5.27
CA THR A 274 -10.82 -5.06 4.47
C THR A 274 -10.82 -6.54 4.84
N ILE A 275 -11.94 -7.00 5.40
CA ILE A 275 -12.18 -8.40 5.77
C ILE A 275 -12.50 -9.23 4.52
N GLN A 276 -13.37 -8.70 3.65
CA GLN A 276 -13.87 -9.42 2.50
C GLN A 276 -14.24 -8.45 1.39
N ARG A 277 -13.94 -8.81 0.15
CA ARG A 277 -14.55 -8.18 -1.03
C ARG A 277 -15.11 -9.25 -1.95
N SER A 278 -16.37 -9.06 -2.33
CA SER A 278 -17.14 -10.00 -3.14
C SER A 278 -17.86 -9.28 -4.28
N ARG A 279 -17.90 -9.90 -5.45
CA ARG A 279 -18.77 -9.54 -6.56
C ARG A 279 -19.98 -10.48 -6.58
N ILE A 280 -21.17 -9.94 -6.37
CA ILE A 280 -22.44 -10.67 -6.55
C ILE A 280 -22.90 -10.47 -7.99
N LEU A 281 -23.04 -11.56 -8.73
CA LEU A 281 -23.51 -11.55 -10.12
C LEU A 281 -25.04 -11.42 -10.18
N PRO A 282 -25.63 -11.04 -11.34
CA PRO A 282 -27.08 -10.86 -11.47
C PRO A 282 -27.91 -12.14 -11.33
N ASP A 283 -27.26 -13.31 -11.37
CA ASP A 283 -27.84 -14.63 -11.07
C ASP A 283 -27.84 -14.96 -9.55
N GLY A 284 -27.28 -14.09 -8.72
CA GLY A 284 -27.11 -14.27 -7.28
C GLY A 284 -25.85 -15.02 -6.86
N ARG A 285 -25.00 -15.43 -7.81
CA ARG A 285 -23.74 -16.13 -7.51
C ARG A 285 -22.70 -15.15 -6.97
N GLU A 286 -22.08 -15.52 -5.84
CA GLU A 286 -21.01 -14.75 -5.22
C GLU A 286 -19.64 -15.22 -5.71
N VAL A 287 -18.86 -14.26 -6.19
CA VAL A 287 -17.43 -14.39 -6.49
C VAL A 287 -16.68 -13.64 -5.39
N VAL A 288 -16.13 -14.36 -4.41
CA VAL A 288 -15.25 -13.77 -3.39
C VAL A 288 -13.89 -13.48 -4.03
N LEU A 289 -13.46 -12.22 -4.06
CA LEU A 289 -12.13 -11.83 -4.59
C LEU A 289 -11.04 -12.13 -3.55
N PHE A 290 -11.26 -11.72 -2.30
CA PHE A 290 -10.36 -11.97 -1.19
C PHE A 290 -11.10 -12.01 0.15
N TYR A 291 -10.54 -12.72 1.12
CA TYR A 291 -11.11 -12.93 2.45
C TYR A 291 -10.02 -13.13 3.51
N ASP A 292 -10.11 -12.39 4.62
CA ASP A 292 -9.30 -12.56 5.82
C ASP A 292 -10.02 -13.51 6.81
N PRO A 293 -9.55 -14.77 6.96
CA PRO A 293 -10.16 -15.73 7.88
C PRO A 293 -9.85 -15.46 9.37
N TYR A 294 -8.98 -14.49 9.68
CA TYR A 294 -8.54 -14.17 11.04
C TYR A 294 -9.22 -12.92 11.61
N ALA A 295 -9.89 -12.11 10.77
CA ALA A 295 -10.56 -10.87 11.15
C ALA A 295 -11.68 -11.01 12.19
N GLU A 296 -12.29 -12.20 12.34
CA GLU A 296 -13.36 -12.47 13.32
C GLU A 296 -12.84 -12.94 14.69
N SER A 297 -11.52 -12.99 14.89
CA SER A 297 -10.92 -13.27 16.21
C SER A 297 -11.15 -12.08 17.16
N ASP A 298 -12.16 -12.18 18.03
CA ASP A 298 -12.43 -11.26 19.17
C ASP A 298 -11.20 -11.03 20.09
N THR A 299 -10.17 -11.87 19.97
CA THR A 299 -8.91 -11.81 20.73
C THR A 299 -7.73 -11.18 19.98
N ALA A 300 -7.85 -10.87 18.69
CA ALA A 300 -6.80 -10.22 17.93
C ALA A 300 -6.86 -8.70 18.17
N GLU A 301 -5.96 -8.18 19.00
CA GLU A 301 -5.66 -6.74 18.92
C GLU A 301 -5.10 -6.43 17.52
N PRO A 302 -5.54 -5.33 16.88
CA PRO A 302 -5.19 -5.02 15.50
C PRO A 302 -3.68 -4.80 15.37
N GLN A 303 -2.98 -5.71 14.69
CA GLN A 303 -1.50 -5.74 14.61
C GLN A 303 -0.92 -4.73 13.61
N PHE A 304 -1.36 -3.47 13.65
CA PHE A 304 -0.88 -2.40 12.75
C PHE A 304 0.62 -2.08 12.88
N TYR A 305 1.26 -2.45 14.00
CA TYR A 305 2.68 -2.16 14.28
C TYR A 305 3.65 -3.26 13.87
N TYR A 306 3.12 -4.40 13.41
CA TYR A 306 3.89 -5.58 13.07
C TYR A 306 3.91 -5.75 11.56
N ASP A 307 5.10 -5.92 10.98
CA ASP A 307 5.21 -6.45 9.61
C ASP A 307 5.00 -7.97 9.72
N PRO A 308 3.89 -8.54 9.18
CA PRO A 308 3.61 -9.97 9.28
C PRO A 308 4.63 -10.87 8.57
N GLY A 309 5.57 -10.29 7.80
CA GLY A 309 6.73 -10.96 7.24
C GLY A 309 8.06 -10.71 7.98
N ALA A 310 8.08 -9.99 9.10
CA ALA A 310 9.32 -9.63 9.82
C ALA A 310 10.11 -10.85 10.34
N GLU A 311 9.40 -11.91 10.74
CA GLU A 311 9.98 -13.16 11.23
C GLU A 311 10.27 -14.18 10.12
N LEU A 312 9.84 -13.93 8.87
CA LEU A 312 10.09 -14.84 7.77
C LEU A 312 11.56 -14.78 7.31
N PRO A 313 12.20 -15.91 6.98
CA PRO A 313 13.57 -15.92 6.46
C PRO A 313 13.66 -15.14 5.13
N PRO A 314 14.83 -14.62 4.72
CA PRO A 314 14.99 -13.98 3.41
C PRO A 314 14.54 -14.90 2.26
N ILE A 315 13.90 -14.34 1.24
CA ILE A 315 13.42 -15.14 0.09
C ILE A 315 14.58 -15.79 -0.64
N GLN A 316 14.38 -17.07 -0.97
CA GLN A 316 15.27 -17.87 -1.77
C GLN A 316 14.62 -18.08 -3.15
N TYR A 317 15.20 -17.47 -4.18
CA TYR A 317 14.71 -17.61 -5.56
C TYR A 317 15.30 -18.86 -6.22
N ALA A 318 14.44 -19.71 -6.78
CA ALA A 318 14.84 -20.83 -7.63
C ALA A 318 14.91 -20.46 -9.13
N ILE A 319 14.47 -19.26 -9.49
CA ILE A 319 14.42 -18.74 -10.87
C ILE A 319 15.35 -17.53 -11.05
N PRO A 320 15.77 -17.19 -12.27
CA PRO A 320 16.47 -15.94 -12.57
C PRO A 320 15.69 -14.69 -12.15
N GLU A 321 16.40 -13.61 -11.80
CA GLU A 321 15.78 -12.34 -11.41
C GLU A 321 14.87 -11.77 -12.51
N SER A 322 15.25 -11.92 -13.79
CA SER A 322 14.46 -11.49 -14.96
C SER A 322 13.10 -12.19 -15.08
N ASP A 323 12.96 -13.36 -14.47
CA ASP A 323 11.75 -14.17 -14.54
C ASP A 323 10.84 -13.87 -13.33
N TYR A 324 11.39 -13.23 -12.29
CA TYR A 324 10.69 -12.79 -11.07
C TYR A 324 10.27 -11.31 -11.14
N ILE A 325 11.16 -10.43 -11.59
CA ILE A 325 10.91 -9.01 -11.87
C ILE A 325 10.95 -8.84 -13.39
N VAL A 326 9.78 -8.74 -14.00
CA VAL A 326 9.66 -8.39 -15.42
C VAL A 326 9.79 -6.89 -15.58
N ASP A 327 10.91 -6.48 -16.14
CA ASP A 327 11.24 -5.13 -16.54
C ASP A 327 11.48 -5.13 -18.06
N VAL A 328 10.60 -4.48 -18.81
CA VAL A 328 10.69 -4.39 -20.27
C VAL A 328 10.54 -2.96 -20.76
N ALA A 329 11.36 -2.61 -21.75
CA ALA A 329 11.35 -1.30 -22.41
C ALA A 329 10.17 -1.12 -23.37
N GLU A 330 9.53 -2.21 -23.81
CA GLU A 330 8.37 -2.22 -24.71
C GLU A 330 7.26 -3.13 -24.13
N PRO A 331 5.96 -2.79 -24.26
CA PRO A 331 4.88 -3.62 -23.74
C PRO A 331 4.77 -4.99 -24.44
N ASP A 332 4.73 -6.09 -23.68
CA ASP A 332 4.54 -7.46 -24.19
C ASP A 332 3.44 -8.18 -23.39
N GLN A 333 2.26 -8.34 -24.01
CA GLN A 333 1.10 -9.02 -23.40
C GLN A 333 1.42 -10.47 -23.01
N ALA A 334 2.16 -11.21 -23.85
CA ALA A 334 2.46 -12.62 -23.60
C ALA A 334 3.50 -12.79 -22.48
N LEU A 335 4.37 -11.80 -22.27
CA LEU A 335 5.23 -11.73 -21.10
C LEU A 335 4.47 -11.30 -19.84
N TYR A 336 3.62 -10.28 -19.91
CA TYR A 336 2.80 -9.89 -18.75
C TYR A 336 1.86 -11.00 -18.30
N TYR A 337 1.18 -11.66 -19.23
CA TYR A 337 0.30 -12.80 -18.95
C TYR A 337 1.05 -13.93 -18.25
N ARG A 338 2.19 -14.40 -18.80
CA ARG A 338 2.94 -15.51 -18.18
C ARG A 338 3.46 -15.18 -16.78
N THR A 339 3.78 -13.91 -16.52
CA THR A 339 4.26 -13.44 -15.22
C THR A 339 3.13 -13.36 -14.20
N ILE A 340 1.94 -12.92 -14.63
CA ILE A 340 0.73 -12.85 -13.79
C ILE A 340 0.26 -14.25 -13.40
N VAL A 341 0.19 -15.20 -14.34
CA VAL A 341 -0.32 -16.57 -14.08
C VAL A 341 0.68 -17.52 -13.44
N ALA A 342 1.92 -17.09 -13.26
CA ALA A 342 2.94 -17.89 -12.59
C ALA A 342 2.59 -18.09 -11.09
N PRO A 343 2.82 -19.28 -10.54
CA PRO A 343 2.63 -19.50 -9.11
C PRO A 343 3.65 -18.67 -8.29
N PRO A 344 3.34 -18.39 -7.00
CA PRO A 344 4.31 -17.91 -6.02
C PRO A 344 5.67 -18.61 -6.08
N VAL A 345 6.74 -17.83 -5.85
CA VAL A 345 8.13 -18.29 -5.88
C VAL A 345 8.56 -19.05 -4.61
N GLU A 346 7.73 -18.98 -3.58
CA GLU A 346 7.89 -19.57 -2.27
C GLU A 346 6.53 -20.10 -1.80
N THR A 347 6.52 -21.19 -1.03
CA THR A 347 5.27 -21.78 -0.52
C THR A 347 4.47 -20.76 0.31
N VAL A 348 3.15 -20.79 0.15
CA VAL A 348 2.22 -19.94 0.91
C VAL A 348 1.66 -20.76 2.07
N GLU A 349 2.10 -20.46 3.28
CA GLU A 349 1.81 -21.22 4.50
C GLU A 349 0.48 -20.85 5.17
N ARG A 350 -0.07 -19.67 4.86
CA ARG A 350 -1.40 -19.22 5.28
C ARG A 350 -1.97 -18.21 4.30
N ILE A 351 -3.25 -17.90 4.44
CA ILE A 351 -3.85 -16.73 3.79
C ILE A 351 -3.52 -15.48 4.60
N TYR A 352 -3.32 -14.37 3.89
CA TYR A 352 -3.06 -13.06 4.46
C TYR A 352 -4.21 -12.11 4.12
N SER A 353 -4.46 -11.12 4.98
CA SER A 353 -5.35 -10.03 4.60
C SER A 353 -4.72 -9.14 3.52
N VAL A 354 -5.53 -8.42 2.74
CA VAL A 354 -5.02 -7.43 1.78
C VAL A 354 -4.14 -6.38 2.45
N ASP A 355 -4.47 -5.99 3.69
CA ASP A 355 -3.74 -4.97 4.43
C ASP A 355 -2.43 -5.52 5.04
N GLU A 356 -2.35 -6.81 5.36
CA GLU A 356 -1.08 -7.50 5.64
C GLU A 356 -0.15 -7.50 4.40
N VAL A 357 -0.69 -7.83 3.22
CA VAL A 357 0.04 -7.82 1.94
C VAL A 357 0.51 -6.40 1.60
N ARG A 358 -0.32 -5.37 1.82
CA ARG A 358 0.09 -3.96 1.67
C ARG A 358 1.24 -3.58 2.62
N ARG A 359 1.21 -4.00 3.89
CA ARG A 359 2.25 -3.62 4.86
C ARG A 359 3.57 -4.37 4.66
N SER A 360 3.53 -5.64 4.27
CA SER A 360 4.74 -6.48 4.21
C SER A 360 5.31 -6.62 2.80
N LYS A 361 6.49 -6.02 2.56
CA LYS A 361 7.27 -6.29 1.34
C LYS A 361 7.64 -7.79 1.25
N ARG A 362 7.97 -8.41 2.39
CA ARG A 362 8.39 -9.81 2.46
C ARG A 362 7.28 -10.80 2.06
N ILE A 363 6.01 -10.47 2.30
CA ILE A 363 4.88 -11.23 1.77
C ILE A 363 4.68 -10.95 0.28
N ARG A 364 4.70 -9.69 -0.17
CA ARG A 364 4.54 -9.35 -1.60
C ARG A 364 5.60 -9.99 -2.48
N ASP A 365 6.83 -10.12 -1.99
CA ASP A 365 7.91 -10.75 -2.75
C ASP A 365 7.75 -12.28 -2.93
N LYS A 366 6.76 -12.92 -2.27
CA LYS A 366 6.37 -14.31 -2.63
C LYS A 366 5.77 -14.41 -4.04
N VAL A 367 5.27 -13.32 -4.63
CA VAL A 367 4.68 -13.30 -5.98
C VAL A 367 5.47 -12.39 -6.91
N ARG A 368 5.49 -12.76 -8.21
CA ARG A 368 6.22 -12.02 -9.26
C ARG A 368 5.71 -10.60 -9.44
N ARG A 369 6.57 -9.75 -10.00
CA ARG A 369 6.30 -8.32 -10.20
C ARG A 369 6.57 -7.90 -11.64
N ILE A 370 5.73 -7.02 -12.16
CA ILE A 370 5.95 -6.32 -13.43
C ILE A 370 6.31 -4.86 -13.09
N ASP A 371 7.47 -4.37 -13.53
CA ASP A 371 7.87 -2.96 -13.44
C ASP A 371 7.42 -2.22 -14.70
N LEU A 372 6.54 -1.22 -14.55
CA LEU A 372 5.96 -0.46 -15.67
C LEU A 372 6.88 0.68 -16.13
N ASN A 373 8.10 0.36 -16.54
CA ASN A 373 9.10 1.33 -17.00
C ASN A 373 8.70 2.08 -18.29
N THR A 374 7.66 1.62 -18.99
CA THR A 374 7.01 2.31 -20.11
C THR A 374 6.19 3.54 -19.67
N ILE A 375 5.99 3.73 -18.36
CA ILE A 375 5.29 4.86 -17.76
C ILE A 375 6.30 5.75 -17.03
N ASN A 376 6.34 7.02 -17.41
CA ASN A 376 7.30 8.01 -16.91
C ASN A 376 6.54 9.18 -16.29
N PHE A 377 6.60 9.29 -14.97
CA PHE A 377 5.97 10.38 -14.24
C PHE A 377 6.89 11.61 -14.18
N GLY A 378 6.29 12.79 -14.38
CA GLY A 378 6.97 14.06 -14.15
C GLY A 378 7.39 14.25 -12.68
N PHE A 379 8.38 15.11 -12.44
CA PHE A 379 8.75 15.49 -11.08
C PHE A 379 7.56 16.12 -10.35
N GLY A 380 7.27 15.65 -9.14
CA GLY A 380 6.11 16.10 -8.36
C GLY A 380 4.73 15.78 -8.97
N SER A 381 4.65 14.98 -10.04
CA SER A 381 3.40 14.67 -10.74
C SER A 381 3.03 13.19 -10.68
N ALA A 382 1.72 12.93 -10.64
CA ALA A 382 1.09 11.63 -10.82
C ALA A 382 0.41 11.48 -12.19
N GLU A 383 0.35 12.55 -13.00
CA GLU A 383 -0.28 12.52 -14.32
C GLU A 383 0.53 11.68 -15.33
N ILE A 384 -0.19 11.02 -16.23
CA ILE A 384 0.37 10.29 -17.38
C ILE A 384 -0.24 10.82 -18.69
N SER A 385 0.56 10.81 -19.76
CA SER A 385 0.13 11.22 -21.10
C SER A 385 -0.67 10.11 -21.80
N GLN A 386 -1.46 10.47 -22.81
CA GLN A 386 -2.24 9.53 -23.62
C GLN A 386 -1.39 8.42 -24.26
N GLU A 387 -0.14 8.71 -24.64
CA GLU A 387 0.82 7.72 -25.16
C GLU A 387 1.20 6.67 -24.11
N GLN A 388 1.36 7.10 -22.86
CA GLN A 388 1.64 6.21 -21.72
C GLN A 388 0.40 5.43 -21.29
N VAL A 389 -0.82 5.97 -21.48
CA VAL A 389 -2.05 5.19 -21.36
C VAL A 389 -2.07 4.07 -22.42
N SER A 390 -1.69 4.32 -23.67
CA SER A 390 -1.56 3.25 -24.67
C SER A 390 -0.53 2.18 -24.31
N ASN A 391 0.54 2.53 -23.58
CA ASN A 391 1.51 1.55 -23.08
C ASN A 391 0.93 0.58 -22.03
N LEU A 392 -0.22 0.89 -21.42
CA LEU A 392 -0.95 -0.02 -20.53
C LEU A 392 -1.78 -1.08 -21.26
N GLU A 393 -2.04 -0.94 -22.57
CA GLU A 393 -2.96 -1.82 -23.30
C GLU A 393 -2.56 -3.31 -23.19
N ALA A 394 -1.28 -3.63 -23.37
CA ALA A 394 -0.78 -5.00 -23.26
C ALA A 394 -0.90 -5.58 -21.84
N LEU A 395 -0.78 -4.73 -20.80
CA LEU A 395 -1.00 -5.14 -19.41
C LEU A 395 -2.48 -5.35 -19.14
N ALA A 396 -3.34 -4.43 -19.59
CA ALA A 396 -4.78 -4.52 -19.43
C ALA A 396 -5.34 -5.78 -20.10
N GLN A 397 -4.89 -6.09 -21.32
CA GLN A 397 -5.25 -7.33 -22.03
C GLN A 397 -4.82 -8.57 -21.25
N ALA A 398 -3.60 -8.59 -20.68
CA ALA A 398 -3.13 -9.70 -19.85
C ALA A 398 -3.92 -9.85 -18.54
N ILE A 399 -4.29 -8.75 -17.88
CA ILE A 399 -5.11 -8.76 -16.66
C ILE A 399 -6.54 -9.24 -16.97
N SER A 400 -7.17 -8.69 -18.01
CA SER A 400 -8.53 -9.07 -18.41
C SER A 400 -8.61 -10.53 -18.87
N GLU A 401 -7.62 -11.04 -19.60
CA GLU A 401 -7.54 -12.46 -19.99
C GLU A 401 -7.46 -13.40 -18.77
N VAL A 402 -6.87 -12.95 -17.67
CA VAL A 402 -6.81 -13.69 -16.40
C VAL A 402 -8.12 -13.58 -15.61
N ILE A 403 -8.74 -12.40 -15.56
CA ILE A 403 -10.05 -12.19 -14.92
C ILE A 403 -11.18 -12.93 -15.67
N ASP A 404 -11.12 -13.02 -16.99
CA ASP A 404 -12.08 -13.78 -17.81
C ASP A 404 -12.00 -15.29 -17.56
N GLN A 405 -10.79 -15.81 -17.27
CA GLN A 405 -10.59 -17.20 -16.87
C GLN A 405 -11.01 -17.44 -15.42
N ASN A 406 -10.76 -16.47 -14.53
CA ASN A 406 -11.07 -16.56 -13.12
C ASN A 406 -11.53 -15.20 -12.56
N PRO A 407 -12.83 -14.97 -12.35
CA PRO A 407 -13.32 -13.63 -11.96
C PRO A 407 -12.95 -13.15 -10.54
N ASP A 408 -12.34 -14.01 -9.71
CA ASP A 408 -11.92 -13.69 -8.34
C ASP A 408 -10.52 -13.05 -8.22
N GLU A 409 -9.84 -12.87 -9.35
CA GLU A 409 -8.42 -12.53 -9.37
C GLU A 409 -8.13 -11.12 -8.83
N THR A 410 -7.18 -11.01 -7.90
CA THR A 410 -6.88 -9.76 -7.19
C THR A 410 -5.46 -9.30 -7.50
N PHE A 411 -5.31 -8.04 -7.88
CA PHE A 411 -4.05 -7.40 -8.26
C PHE A 411 -3.74 -6.24 -7.32
N ILE A 412 -2.46 -6.05 -6.99
CA ILE A 412 -1.97 -4.83 -6.35
C ILE A 412 -1.12 -4.03 -7.32
N ILE A 413 -1.36 -2.72 -7.33
CA ILE A 413 -0.62 -1.70 -8.08
C ILE A 413 0.16 -0.87 -7.04
N GLU A 414 1.48 -1.02 -7.05
CA GLU A 414 2.40 -0.40 -6.10
C GLU A 414 3.05 0.84 -6.72
N GLY A 415 2.94 1.99 -6.06
CA GLY A 415 3.60 3.24 -6.49
C GLY A 415 4.88 3.53 -5.72
N HIS A 416 5.86 4.12 -6.41
CA HIS A 416 7.14 4.54 -5.82
C HIS A 416 7.58 5.94 -6.27
N THR A 417 8.48 6.56 -5.50
CA THR A 417 9.18 7.82 -5.81
C THR A 417 10.69 7.62 -5.76
N ASP A 418 11.44 8.63 -6.22
CA ASP A 418 12.80 8.86 -5.74
C ASP A 418 12.76 9.43 -4.31
N ALA A 419 13.93 9.52 -3.67
CA ALA A 419 14.11 9.99 -2.29
C ALA A 419 14.15 11.53 -2.17
N VAL A 420 13.62 12.26 -3.16
CA VAL A 420 13.65 13.73 -3.19
C VAL A 420 12.32 14.29 -2.72
N GLY A 421 12.23 14.61 -1.45
CA GLY A 421 11.03 15.20 -0.86
C GLY A 421 10.99 15.06 0.66
N THR A 422 9.78 14.94 1.20
CA THR A 422 9.54 14.41 2.54
C THR A 422 8.82 13.08 2.40
N ASP A 423 9.02 12.16 3.35
CA ASP A 423 8.39 10.83 3.39
C ASP A 423 6.88 10.92 3.13
N LEU A 424 6.20 11.88 3.78
CA LEU A 424 4.76 12.11 3.66
C LEU A 424 4.36 12.53 2.24
N ALA A 425 5.10 13.46 1.62
CA ALA A 425 4.84 13.92 0.26
C ALA A 425 5.10 12.81 -0.77
N ASN A 426 6.19 12.05 -0.58
CA ASN A 426 6.55 10.94 -1.43
C ASN A 426 5.56 9.77 -1.31
N LEU A 427 5.11 9.45 -0.11
CA LEU A 427 4.07 8.46 0.14
C LEU A 427 2.76 8.85 -0.55
N LYS A 428 2.29 10.09 -0.37
CA LYS A 428 1.08 10.62 -1.03
C LYS A 428 1.19 10.62 -2.56
N LEU A 429 2.31 11.09 -3.10
CA LEU A 429 2.56 11.13 -4.54
C LEU A 429 2.61 9.72 -5.16
N SER A 430 3.25 8.78 -4.47
CA SER A 430 3.34 7.39 -4.92
C SER A 430 1.96 6.72 -4.99
N ASP A 431 1.09 7.00 -4.03
CA ASP A 431 -0.28 6.49 -3.99
C ASP A 431 -1.12 7.05 -5.14
N GLN A 432 -0.99 8.35 -5.44
CA GLN A 432 -1.62 8.98 -6.60
C GLN A 432 -1.14 8.37 -7.94
N ARG A 433 0.12 7.95 -8.05
CA ARG A 433 0.65 7.28 -9.24
C ARG A 433 0.05 5.89 -9.41
N ALA A 434 -0.06 5.12 -8.33
CA ALA A 434 -0.74 3.83 -8.33
C ALA A 434 -2.22 3.97 -8.73
N GLU A 435 -2.92 4.95 -8.14
CA GLU A 435 -4.33 5.22 -8.43
C GLU A 435 -4.54 5.74 -9.86
N THR A 436 -3.64 6.56 -10.40
CA THR A 436 -3.71 7.01 -11.81
C THR A 436 -3.58 5.83 -12.77
N VAL A 437 -2.70 4.86 -12.49
CA VAL A 437 -2.58 3.64 -13.32
C VAL A 437 -3.81 2.74 -13.14
N ALA A 438 -4.33 2.58 -11.93
CA ALA A 438 -5.55 1.80 -11.67
C ALA A 438 -6.78 2.40 -12.37
N ALA A 439 -6.96 3.73 -12.28
CA ALA A 439 -8.01 4.45 -12.98
C ALA A 439 -7.85 4.38 -14.50
N ALA A 440 -6.61 4.43 -15.03
CA ALA A 440 -6.38 4.26 -16.46
C ALA A 440 -6.74 2.85 -16.96
N LEU A 441 -6.39 1.81 -16.19
CA LEU A 441 -6.79 0.42 -16.47
C LEU A 441 -8.32 0.24 -16.46
N THR A 442 -9.00 0.87 -15.50
CA THR A 442 -10.47 0.84 -15.42
C THR A 442 -11.13 1.64 -16.55
N ASN A 443 -10.80 2.92 -16.73
CA ASN A 443 -11.55 3.84 -17.60
C ASN A 443 -11.29 3.66 -19.10
N PHE A 444 -10.10 3.19 -19.50
CA PHE A 444 -9.72 3.06 -20.92
C PHE A 444 -9.73 1.62 -21.43
N PHE A 445 -9.70 0.63 -20.53
CA PHE A 445 -9.55 -0.79 -20.90
C PHE A 445 -10.54 -1.72 -20.18
N ASP A 446 -11.55 -1.17 -19.50
CA ASP A 446 -12.63 -1.88 -18.81
C ASP A 446 -12.16 -2.92 -17.77
N VAL A 447 -10.93 -2.79 -17.24
CA VAL A 447 -10.42 -3.68 -16.18
C VAL A 447 -11.25 -3.45 -14.91
N PRO A 448 -11.96 -4.46 -14.38
CA PRO A 448 -12.94 -4.22 -13.33
C PRO A 448 -12.27 -3.69 -12.05
N PRO A 449 -12.73 -2.54 -11.52
CA PRO A 449 -12.00 -1.81 -10.49
C PRO A 449 -11.90 -2.58 -9.16
N GLU A 450 -12.89 -3.42 -8.82
CA GLU A 450 -12.86 -4.23 -7.62
C GLU A 450 -11.72 -5.26 -7.57
N ASN A 451 -11.21 -5.69 -8.74
CA ASN A 451 -10.07 -6.61 -8.87
C ASN A 451 -8.71 -5.89 -8.72
N LEU A 452 -8.68 -4.55 -8.72
CA LEU A 452 -7.47 -3.73 -8.63
C LEU A 452 -7.39 -3.02 -7.27
N ILE A 453 -6.27 -3.22 -6.57
CA ILE A 453 -5.95 -2.61 -5.27
C ILE A 453 -4.74 -1.70 -5.43
N THR A 454 -4.75 -0.53 -4.80
CA THR A 454 -3.65 0.45 -4.88
C THR A 454 -2.94 0.60 -3.53
N GLN A 455 -1.65 0.94 -3.61
CA GLN A 455 -0.83 1.29 -2.45
C GLN A 455 0.39 2.15 -2.86
N GLY A 456 0.54 3.31 -2.25
CA GLY A 456 1.80 4.07 -2.26
C GLY A 456 2.81 3.59 -1.21
N TYR A 457 4.11 3.61 -1.57
CA TYR A 457 5.24 3.34 -0.65
C TYR A 457 6.28 4.47 -0.60
N GLY A 458 6.12 5.52 -1.40
CA GLY A 458 7.09 6.60 -1.54
C GLY A 458 8.49 6.08 -1.86
N GLU A 459 9.46 6.50 -1.04
CA GLU A 459 10.87 6.14 -1.13
C GLU A 459 11.26 4.90 -0.31
N GLN A 460 10.34 4.26 0.42
CA GLN A 460 10.64 3.13 1.32
C GLN A 460 11.34 1.95 0.61
N PHE A 461 11.07 1.77 -0.70
CA PHE A 461 11.57 0.67 -1.52
C PHE A 461 12.20 1.17 -2.82
N LEU A 462 13.28 1.95 -2.69
CA LEU A 462 14.14 2.33 -3.82
C LEU A 462 14.65 1.09 -4.57
N LYS A 463 14.75 1.19 -5.90
CA LYS A 463 15.38 0.21 -6.80
C LYS A 463 16.87 0.48 -6.94
N VAL A 464 17.23 1.76 -7.04
CA VAL A 464 18.59 2.27 -6.95
C VAL A 464 18.73 3.01 -5.61
N ASP A 465 19.62 2.53 -4.74
CA ASP A 465 19.90 3.15 -3.44
C ASP A 465 20.64 4.47 -3.64
N THR A 466 19.88 5.55 -3.79
CA THR A 466 20.37 6.92 -3.94
C THR A 466 19.37 7.92 -3.38
N GLN A 467 19.90 8.99 -2.79
CA GLN A 467 19.13 10.12 -2.26
C GLN A 467 18.87 11.21 -3.32
N ASP A 468 19.46 11.06 -4.51
CA ASP A 468 19.26 11.95 -5.65
C ASP A 468 18.01 11.60 -6.47
N GLN A 469 17.60 12.49 -7.38
CA GLN A 469 16.55 12.21 -8.36
C GLN A 469 16.95 11.01 -9.23
N ASN A 470 16.08 10.01 -9.32
CA ASN A 470 16.35 8.79 -10.09
C ASN A 470 15.07 8.29 -10.79
N ALA A 471 15.15 8.08 -12.10
CA ALA A 471 13.99 7.69 -12.90
C ALA A 471 13.50 6.26 -12.62
N GLU A 472 14.41 5.31 -12.36
CA GLU A 472 14.09 3.91 -12.05
C GLU A 472 13.40 3.74 -10.69
N ASN A 473 13.61 4.70 -9.78
CA ASN A 473 12.89 4.78 -8.51
C ASN A 473 11.45 5.29 -8.69
N ARG A 474 11.20 6.19 -9.65
CA ARG A 474 9.86 6.74 -9.98
C ARG A 474 9.02 5.78 -10.85
N ARG A 475 8.83 4.55 -10.38
CA ARG A 475 8.12 3.46 -11.07
C ARG A 475 6.74 3.19 -10.46
N VAL A 476 5.87 2.58 -11.25
CA VAL A 476 4.70 1.82 -10.78
C VAL A 476 4.95 0.34 -11.08
N THR A 477 4.50 -0.54 -10.20
CA THR A 477 4.69 -1.98 -10.36
C THR A 477 3.39 -2.73 -10.08
N VAL A 478 3.21 -3.90 -10.69
CA VAL A 478 1.97 -4.68 -10.58
C VAL A 478 2.28 -6.11 -10.17
N ARG A 479 1.48 -6.65 -9.24
CA ARG A 479 1.51 -8.07 -8.86
C ARG A 479 0.10 -8.66 -8.79
N ARG A 480 -0.03 -9.93 -9.12
CA ARG A 480 -1.21 -10.74 -8.80
C ARG A 480 -1.04 -11.29 -7.38
N ILE A 481 -1.99 -10.99 -6.49
CA ILE A 481 -1.92 -11.35 -5.06
C ILE A 481 -2.97 -12.37 -4.62
N THR A 482 -3.90 -12.78 -5.50
CA THR A 482 -4.87 -13.88 -5.27
C THR A 482 -4.31 -15.08 -4.49
N PRO A 483 -3.14 -15.67 -4.84
CA PRO A 483 -2.60 -16.81 -4.11
C PRO A 483 -2.16 -16.51 -2.67
N LEU A 484 -2.09 -15.24 -2.28
CA LEU A 484 -1.79 -14.78 -0.92
C LEU A 484 -3.07 -14.45 -0.13
N VAL A 485 -4.13 -13.97 -0.80
CA VAL A 485 -5.35 -13.41 -0.16
C VAL A 485 -6.60 -14.27 -0.32
N LYS A 486 -6.50 -15.43 -0.99
CA LYS A 486 -7.61 -16.37 -1.18
C LYS A 486 -7.16 -17.84 -1.19
N PRO A 487 -7.86 -18.75 -0.47
CA PRO A 487 -7.57 -20.18 -0.52
C PRO A 487 -8.14 -20.83 -1.79
N VAL A 488 -7.28 -21.53 -2.54
CA VAL A 488 -7.64 -22.17 -3.83
C VAL A 488 -8.75 -23.22 -3.70
N GLN A 489 -8.90 -23.83 -2.51
CA GLN A 489 -9.91 -24.86 -2.24
C GLN A 489 -11.36 -24.37 -2.49
N THR A 490 -11.59 -23.05 -2.55
CA THR A 490 -12.90 -22.46 -2.84
C THR A 490 -13.25 -22.40 -4.33
N SER A 491 -12.27 -22.51 -5.23
CA SER A 491 -12.48 -22.47 -6.69
C SER A 491 -13.03 -23.78 -7.28
N SER A 492 -13.19 -24.83 -6.46
CA SER A 492 -13.51 -26.20 -6.89
C SER A 492 -14.92 -26.69 -6.53
N ALA A 493 -15.78 -25.82 -5.97
CA ALA A 493 -17.06 -26.21 -5.38
C ALA A 493 -18.23 -25.30 -5.76
N GLN A 494 -18.60 -25.28 -7.05
CA GLN A 494 -19.92 -24.82 -7.55
C GLN A 494 -20.33 -25.54 -8.85
#